data_AF-A0A660T219-F1
#
_entry.id   AF-A0A660T219-F1
#
_cell.length_a   1.000
_cell.length_b   1.000
_cell.length_c   1.000
_cell.angle_alpha   90.00
_cell.angle_beta   90.00
_cell.angle_gamma   90.00
#
_symmetry.space_group_name_H-M   'P 1'
#
loop_
_entity.id
_entity.type
_entity.pdbx_description
1 polymer ?
#
loop_
_entity_poly.entity_id
_entity_poly.type
_entity_poly.pdbx_seq_one_letter_code
_entity_poly.pdbx_strand_id
1 'polypeptide(L)'
;MRFIMTVSLVILLASLSGCGKVREASQMVNAAKNAVDTAKNMSEGLDSGDIDLDNIDLSEKDIRTFYTGIAKLNKAYPDIIFEIALTAALEISTRGKNLEKIVEKETNMSFQEYSALSMAIMVIQTEGAGVLLAEDMLTAMEEGMTQFDDMDTSEFTEEQLAGIENQRQAVVEARNDLETSEYKEQKERLEMVNAIREELLE
;
A
#
# COMPACT_ATOMS: atom_id res chain seq x y z
N MET A 1 3.80 37.54 16.61
CA MET A 1 2.33 37.39 16.69
C MET A 1 1.83 36.04 16.12
N ARG A 2 2.59 34.94 16.23
CA ARG A 2 2.20 33.59 15.75
C ARG A 2 2.05 32.54 16.85
N PHE A 3 2.34 32.88 18.10
CA PHE A 3 2.27 31.96 19.24
C PHE A 3 0.99 32.10 20.09
N ILE A 4 0.19 33.15 19.88
CA ILE A 4 -1.06 33.37 20.63
C ILE A 4 -2.23 32.60 19.99
N MET A 5 -2.17 32.32 18.68
CA MET A 5 -3.27 31.66 17.96
C MET A 5 -3.40 30.16 18.28
N THR A 6 -2.31 29.48 18.63
CA THR A 6 -2.32 28.04 18.95
C THR A 6 -2.86 27.76 20.34
N VAL A 7 -2.66 28.67 21.30
CA VAL A 7 -3.15 28.52 22.68
C VAL A 7 -4.65 28.85 22.77
N SER A 8 -5.16 29.76 21.93
CA SER A 8 -6.59 30.12 21.91
C SER A 8 -7.50 28.99 21.42
N LEU A 9 -7.03 28.05 20.58
CA LEU A 9 -7.85 26.94 20.09
C LEU A 9 -8.03 25.83 21.14
N VAL A 10 -7.01 25.59 21.98
CA VAL A 10 -7.07 24.59 23.06
C VAL A 10 -7.91 25.08 24.24
N ILE A 11 -7.94 26.40 24.49
CA ILE A 11 -8.75 26.99 25.57
C ILE A 11 -10.22 27.16 25.15
N LEU A 12 -10.53 27.37 23.86
CA LEU A 12 -11.94 27.40 23.39
C LEU A 12 -12.66 26.04 23.53
N LEU A 13 -11.91 24.94 23.62
CA LEU A 13 -12.47 23.61 23.92
C LEU A 13 -12.82 23.44 25.41
N ALA A 14 -12.31 24.28 26.31
CA ALA A 14 -12.58 24.18 27.74
C ALA A 14 -13.86 24.91 28.20
N SER A 15 -14.44 25.80 27.37
CA SER A 15 -15.51 26.72 27.79
C SER A 15 -16.92 26.42 27.24
N LEU A 16 -17.16 25.26 26.64
CA LEU A 16 -18.52 24.83 26.24
C LEU A 16 -18.97 23.62 27.05
N SER A 17 -19.48 23.95 28.23
CA SER A 17 -20.28 23.14 29.14
C SER A 17 -21.53 22.57 28.44
N GLY A 18 -21.66 21.24 28.41
CA GLY A 18 -22.88 20.53 28.01
C GLY A 18 -22.60 19.05 27.76
N CYS A 19 -23.49 18.16 28.18
CA CYS A 19 -23.38 16.69 28.15
C CYS A 19 -23.07 16.02 26.78
N GLY A 20 -22.81 16.78 25.71
CA GLY A 20 -22.39 16.27 24.39
C GLY A 20 -20.94 15.78 24.33
N LYS A 21 -19.99 16.42 25.04
CA LYS A 21 -18.56 16.07 24.95
C LYS A 21 -18.18 14.73 25.56
N VAL A 22 -18.94 14.26 26.56
CA VAL A 22 -18.73 12.90 27.12
C VAL A 22 -19.15 11.84 26.10
N ARG A 23 -20.17 12.13 25.29
CA ARG A 23 -20.64 11.23 24.22
C ARG A 23 -19.67 11.26 23.03
N GLU A 24 -19.13 12.42 22.65
CA GLU A 24 -18.08 12.53 21.64
C GLU A 24 -16.76 11.88 22.10
N ALA A 25 -16.33 12.12 23.34
CA ALA A 25 -15.14 11.45 23.90
C ALA A 25 -15.33 9.93 24.00
N SER A 26 -16.52 9.46 24.38
CA SER A 26 -16.84 8.03 24.39
C SER A 26 -16.88 7.43 22.98
N GLN A 27 -17.42 8.16 22.00
CA GLN A 27 -17.40 7.74 20.59
C GLN A 27 -15.98 7.69 20.04
N MET A 28 -15.12 8.65 20.40
CA MET A 28 -13.73 8.71 19.99
C MET A 28 -12.88 7.61 20.65
N VAL A 29 -13.13 7.30 21.93
CA VAL A 29 -12.50 6.16 22.64
C VAL A 29 -12.97 4.82 22.06
N ASN A 30 -14.26 4.68 21.73
CA ASN A 30 -14.78 3.47 21.08
C ASN A 30 -14.26 3.32 19.65
N ALA A 31 -14.09 4.42 18.92
CA ALA A 31 -13.48 4.42 17.59
C ALA A 31 -12.01 4.00 17.64
N ALA A 32 -11.24 4.56 18.58
CA ALA A 32 -9.87 4.16 18.84
C ALA A 32 -9.78 2.69 19.26
N LYS A 33 -10.69 2.22 20.13
CA LYS A 33 -10.75 0.82 20.54
C LYS A 33 -11.05 -0.11 19.37
N ASN A 34 -12.03 0.20 18.52
CA ASN A 34 -12.36 -0.63 17.35
C ASN A 34 -11.21 -0.65 16.32
N ALA A 35 -10.49 0.46 16.15
CA ALA A 35 -9.31 0.51 15.28
C ALA A 35 -8.16 -0.32 15.86
N VAL A 36 -7.93 -0.25 17.17
CA VAL A 36 -6.95 -1.09 17.88
C VAL A 36 -7.33 -2.57 17.84
N ASP A 37 -8.60 -2.92 18.06
CA ASP A 37 -9.11 -4.29 17.98
C ASP A 37 -8.99 -4.83 16.55
N THR A 38 -9.23 -3.99 15.53
CA THR A 38 -8.99 -4.34 14.12
C THR A 38 -7.51 -4.59 13.85
N ALA A 39 -6.63 -3.69 14.28
CA ALA A 39 -5.19 -3.85 14.13
C ALA A 39 -4.66 -5.09 14.88
N LYS A 40 -5.23 -5.40 16.06
CA LYS A 40 -4.91 -6.58 16.85
C LYS A 40 -5.37 -7.86 16.17
N ASN A 41 -6.59 -7.89 15.63
CA ASN A 41 -7.11 -9.04 14.88
C ASN A 41 -6.33 -9.25 13.56
N MET A 42 -5.91 -8.17 12.89
CA MET A 42 -5.01 -8.26 11.74
C MET A 42 -3.66 -8.84 12.16
N SER A 43 -3.06 -8.34 13.25
CA SER A 43 -1.80 -8.86 13.79
C SER A 43 -1.90 -10.32 14.24
N GLU A 44 -3.02 -10.73 14.85
CA GLU A 44 -3.23 -12.10 15.29
C GLU A 44 -3.45 -13.06 14.10
N GLY A 45 -4.02 -12.59 12.99
CA GLY A 45 -4.10 -13.34 11.73
C GLY A 45 -2.74 -13.53 11.03
N LEU A 46 -1.76 -12.68 11.31
CA LEU A 46 -0.37 -12.84 10.84
C LEU A 46 0.41 -13.80 11.75
N ASP A 47 0.20 -13.73 13.07
CA ASP A 47 0.85 -14.61 14.06
C ASP A 47 0.25 -16.02 14.09
N SER A 48 -0.96 -16.23 13.55
CA SER A 48 -1.64 -17.54 13.56
C SER A 48 -1.07 -18.56 12.56
N GLY A 49 -0.04 -18.21 11.79
CA GLY A 49 0.69 -19.13 10.91
C GLY A 49 -0.01 -19.54 9.62
N ASP A 50 -1.12 -18.87 9.27
CA ASP A 50 -1.89 -19.14 8.03
C ASP A 50 -1.51 -18.22 6.86
N ILE A 51 -0.81 -17.11 7.12
CA ILE A 51 -0.30 -16.20 6.08
C ILE A 51 1.22 -16.16 6.20
N ASP A 52 1.90 -16.92 5.36
CA ASP A 52 3.33 -16.73 5.14
C ASP A 52 3.50 -15.41 4.39
N LEU A 53 3.81 -14.33 5.11
CA LEU A 53 4.07 -13.03 4.52
C LEU A 53 5.29 -13.07 3.58
N ASP A 54 6.19 -14.05 3.75
CA ASP A 54 7.35 -14.26 2.89
C ASP A 54 6.98 -15.07 1.63
N ASN A 55 5.81 -15.73 1.59
CA ASN A 55 5.24 -16.42 0.43
C ASN A 55 3.72 -16.20 0.32
N ILE A 56 3.33 -14.98 0.00
CA ILE A 56 1.93 -14.65 -0.29
C ILE A 56 1.56 -15.24 -1.65
N ASP A 57 0.93 -16.41 -1.65
CA ASP A 57 0.35 -17.04 -2.85
C ASP A 57 -1.14 -16.65 -2.96
N LEU A 58 -1.42 -15.56 -3.67
CA LEU A 58 -2.78 -15.13 -3.99
C LEU A 58 -3.17 -15.63 -5.38
N SER A 59 -4.26 -16.39 -5.46
CA SER A 59 -4.82 -16.77 -6.74
C SER A 59 -5.58 -15.62 -7.40
N GLU A 60 -5.73 -15.64 -8.73
CA GLU A 60 -6.58 -14.70 -9.47
C GLU A 60 -8.00 -14.64 -8.87
N LYS A 61 -8.53 -15.77 -8.41
CA LYS A 61 -9.86 -15.86 -7.80
C LYS A 61 -9.93 -15.04 -6.51
N ASP A 62 -8.89 -15.08 -5.69
CA ASP A 62 -8.84 -14.36 -4.41
C ASP A 62 -8.82 -12.85 -4.66
N ILE A 63 -8.00 -12.41 -5.61
CA ILE A 63 -7.89 -11.00 -6.02
C ILE A 63 -9.23 -10.49 -6.59
N ARG A 64 -9.86 -11.28 -7.47
CA ARG A 64 -11.19 -10.95 -8.02
C ARG A 64 -12.26 -10.91 -6.94
N THR A 65 -12.22 -11.83 -5.99
CA THR A 65 -13.15 -11.87 -4.85
C THR A 65 -13.01 -10.59 -4.01
N PHE A 66 -11.77 -10.22 -3.70
CA PHE A 66 -11.47 -8.98 -2.99
C PHE A 66 -12.00 -7.75 -3.73
N TYR A 67 -11.57 -7.51 -4.97
CA TYR A 67 -11.95 -6.30 -5.71
C TYR A 67 -13.44 -6.24 -6.08
N THR A 68 -14.09 -7.38 -6.29
CA THR A 68 -15.57 -7.42 -6.40
C THR A 68 -16.23 -6.96 -5.10
N GLY A 69 -15.67 -7.36 -3.95
CA GLY A 69 -16.11 -6.87 -2.64
C GLY A 69 -15.89 -5.36 -2.48
N ILE A 70 -14.69 -4.88 -2.84
CA ILE A 70 -14.36 -3.45 -2.82
C ILE A 70 -15.30 -2.64 -3.69
N ALA A 71 -15.62 -3.09 -4.91
CA ALA A 71 -16.56 -2.39 -5.79
C ALA A 71 -17.95 -2.22 -5.14
N LYS A 72 -18.44 -3.23 -4.43
CA LYS A 72 -19.70 -3.15 -3.67
C LYS A 72 -19.61 -2.17 -2.51
N LEU A 73 -18.51 -2.21 -1.76
CA LEU A 73 -18.26 -1.31 -0.63
C LEU A 73 -18.16 0.15 -1.10
N ASN A 74 -17.40 0.43 -2.15
CA ASN A 74 -17.26 1.77 -2.74
C ASN A 74 -18.59 2.28 -3.28
N LYS A 75 -19.45 1.41 -3.84
CA LYS A 75 -20.80 1.80 -4.24
C LYS A 75 -21.69 2.21 -3.06
N ALA A 76 -21.57 1.52 -1.93
CA ALA A 76 -22.37 1.80 -0.72
C ALA A 76 -21.82 2.97 0.10
N TYR A 77 -20.51 3.17 0.08
CA TYR A 77 -19.76 4.14 0.89
C TYR A 77 -18.65 4.78 0.03
N PRO A 78 -19.00 5.68 -0.90
CA PRO A 78 -18.09 6.18 -1.94
C PRO A 78 -16.98 7.11 -1.44
N ASP A 79 -17.05 7.51 -0.18
CA ASP A 79 -16.13 8.45 0.46
C ASP A 79 -15.20 7.77 1.47
N ILE A 80 -15.04 6.44 1.34
CA ILE A 80 -14.18 5.62 2.17
C ILE A 80 -13.29 4.74 1.30
N ILE A 81 -12.01 4.65 1.64
CA ILE A 81 -11.04 3.82 0.92
C ILE A 81 -10.99 2.42 1.55
N PHE A 82 -11.63 1.44 0.89
CA PHE A 82 -11.68 0.05 1.38
C PHE A 82 -10.55 -0.86 0.93
N GLU A 83 -9.68 -0.41 0.00
CA GLU A 83 -8.55 -1.23 -0.46
C GLU A 83 -7.56 -1.57 0.68
N ILE A 84 -7.50 -0.70 1.70
CA ILE A 84 -6.64 -0.88 2.88
C ILE A 84 -7.51 -1.01 4.13
N ALA A 85 -7.55 -2.20 4.74
CA ALA A 85 -8.39 -2.52 5.89
C ALA A 85 -8.20 -1.55 7.07
N LEU A 86 -6.96 -1.19 7.39
CA LEU A 86 -6.65 -0.26 8.47
C LEU A 86 -7.18 1.16 8.18
N THR A 87 -6.98 1.66 6.96
CA THR A 87 -7.49 2.97 6.52
C THR A 87 -9.02 2.99 6.59
N ALA A 88 -9.67 1.97 6.03
CA ALA A 88 -11.11 1.81 6.07
C ALA A 88 -11.63 1.78 7.51
N ALA A 89 -10.94 1.07 8.42
CA ALA A 89 -11.33 0.95 9.82
C ALA A 89 -11.28 2.31 10.52
N LEU A 90 -10.22 3.08 10.30
CA LEU A 90 -10.09 4.43 10.84
C LEU A 90 -11.21 5.33 10.30
N GLU A 91 -11.42 5.39 8.99
CA GLU A 91 -12.44 6.24 8.38
C GLU A 91 -13.86 5.87 8.83
N ILE A 92 -14.19 4.58 8.89
CA ILE A 92 -15.47 4.07 9.39
C ILE A 92 -15.65 4.36 10.89
N SER A 93 -14.59 4.26 11.68
CA SER A 93 -14.66 4.51 13.12
C SER A 93 -14.95 5.98 13.44
N THR A 94 -14.40 6.93 12.67
CA THR A 94 -14.70 8.37 12.82
C THR A 94 -16.16 8.70 12.57
N ARG A 95 -16.87 7.82 11.84
CA ARG A 95 -18.30 7.92 11.53
C ARG A 95 -19.17 7.15 12.53
N GLY A 96 -18.58 6.59 13.59
CA GLY A 96 -19.26 5.80 14.61
C GLY A 96 -19.80 4.46 14.10
N LYS A 97 -19.23 3.94 13.01
CA LYS A 97 -19.61 2.66 12.40
C LYS A 97 -18.57 1.57 12.71
N ASN A 98 -18.91 0.33 12.39
CA ASN A 98 -18.03 -0.83 12.59
C ASN A 98 -17.77 -1.48 11.22
N LEU A 99 -16.50 -1.71 10.90
CA LEU A 99 -16.07 -2.16 9.58
C LEU A 99 -16.48 -3.60 9.30
N GLU A 100 -16.31 -4.51 10.26
CA GLU A 100 -16.73 -5.92 10.18
C GLU A 100 -18.20 -6.04 9.74
N LYS A 101 -19.11 -5.35 10.43
CA LYS A 101 -20.54 -5.34 10.09
C LYS A 101 -20.83 -4.78 8.69
N ILE A 102 -20.01 -3.87 8.19
CA ILE A 102 -20.17 -3.30 6.85
C ILE A 102 -19.70 -4.29 5.80
N VAL A 103 -18.51 -4.88 6.00
CA VAL A 103 -17.94 -5.89 5.11
C VAL A 103 -18.89 -7.08 4.98
N GLU A 104 -19.34 -7.65 6.09
CA GLU A 104 -20.22 -8.82 6.10
C GLU A 104 -21.64 -8.53 5.57
N LYS A 105 -22.06 -7.26 5.59
CA LYS A 105 -23.37 -6.84 5.08
C LYS A 105 -23.37 -6.58 3.59
N GLU A 106 -22.34 -5.89 3.09
CA GLU A 106 -22.30 -5.43 1.69
C GLU A 106 -21.55 -6.39 0.77
N THR A 107 -20.76 -7.32 1.33
CA THR A 107 -19.98 -8.30 0.59
C THR A 107 -20.34 -9.73 0.97
N ASN A 108 -19.78 -10.71 0.25
CA ASN A 108 -19.91 -12.12 0.60
C ASN A 108 -18.70 -12.63 1.41
N MET A 109 -17.79 -11.75 1.82
CA MET A 109 -16.57 -12.11 2.55
C MET A 109 -16.80 -11.99 4.05
N SER A 110 -16.12 -12.85 4.81
CA SER A 110 -15.95 -12.61 6.24
C SER A 110 -15.02 -11.41 6.48
N PHE A 111 -15.10 -10.79 7.66
CA PHE A 111 -14.17 -9.70 7.99
C PHE A 111 -12.70 -10.16 8.05
N GLN A 112 -12.46 -11.40 8.48
CA GLN A 112 -11.12 -11.99 8.52
C GLN A 112 -10.57 -12.18 7.11
N GLU A 113 -11.37 -12.74 6.20
CA GLU A 113 -11.01 -12.91 4.78
C GLU A 113 -10.70 -11.56 4.12
N TYR A 114 -11.55 -10.55 4.31
CA TYR A 114 -11.29 -9.19 3.81
C TYR A 114 -9.96 -8.62 4.34
N SER A 115 -9.70 -8.79 5.64
CA SER A 115 -8.50 -8.24 6.28
C SER A 115 -7.22 -8.94 5.78
N ALA A 116 -7.27 -10.26 5.64
CA ALA A 116 -6.18 -11.07 5.11
C ALA A 116 -5.87 -10.69 3.66
N LEU A 117 -6.89 -10.65 2.80
CA LEU A 117 -6.73 -10.29 1.39
C LEU A 117 -6.24 -8.85 1.21
N SER A 118 -6.78 -7.90 1.98
CA SER A 118 -6.33 -6.51 1.96
C SER A 118 -4.84 -6.39 2.30
N MET A 119 -4.38 -7.12 3.33
CA MET A 119 -2.98 -7.09 3.73
C MET A 119 -2.08 -7.76 2.70
N ALA A 120 -2.48 -8.93 2.19
CA ALA A 120 -1.74 -9.65 1.18
C ALA A 120 -1.56 -8.84 -0.11
N ILE A 121 -2.64 -8.20 -0.58
CA ILE A 121 -2.59 -7.32 -1.76
C ILE A 121 -1.72 -6.07 -1.49
N MET A 122 -1.78 -5.49 -0.30
CA MET A 122 -0.94 -4.35 0.08
C MET A 122 0.56 -4.72 0.05
N VAL A 123 0.93 -5.91 0.51
CA VAL A 123 2.32 -6.39 0.42
C VAL A 123 2.75 -6.54 -1.03
N ILE A 124 1.96 -7.21 -1.87
CA ILE A 124 2.25 -7.36 -3.31
C ILE A 124 2.42 -5.98 -3.98
N GLN A 125 1.55 -5.02 -3.68
CA GLN A 125 1.65 -3.67 -4.23
C GLN A 125 2.90 -2.93 -3.75
N THR A 126 3.32 -3.15 -2.49
CA THR A 126 4.52 -2.51 -1.92
C THR A 126 5.80 -3.12 -2.49
N GLU A 127 5.88 -4.44 -2.57
CA GLU A 127 7.00 -5.16 -3.20
C GLU A 127 7.08 -4.83 -4.69
N GLY A 128 5.93 -4.84 -5.37
CA GLY A 128 5.81 -4.49 -6.77
C GLY A 128 6.18 -3.04 -7.10
N ALA A 129 6.00 -2.09 -6.17
CA ALA A 129 6.53 -0.74 -6.35
C ALA A 129 8.07 -0.75 -6.44
N GLY A 130 8.74 -1.63 -5.70
CA GLY A 130 10.19 -1.85 -5.82
C GLY A 130 10.58 -2.41 -7.18
N VAL A 131 9.82 -3.36 -7.72
CA VAL A 131 9.98 -3.94 -9.06
C VAL A 131 9.91 -2.85 -10.14
N LEU A 132 8.82 -2.06 -10.16
CA LEU A 132 8.65 -0.98 -11.15
C LEU A 132 9.75 0.08 -11.05
N LEU A 133 10.15 0.47 -9.84
CA LEU A 133 11.26 1.40 -9.64
C LEU A 133 12.59 0.84 -10.14
N ALA A 134 12.85 -0.45 -9.94
CA ALA A 134 14.06 -1.09 -10.44
C ALA A 134 14.13 -1.09 -11.98
N GLU A 135 13.00 -1.35 -12.64
CA GLU A 135 12.86 -1.24 -14.11
C GLU A 135 13.07 0.18 -14.62
N ASP A 136 12.45 1.18 -13.99
CA ASP A 136 12.62 2.59 -14.35
C ASP A 136 14.07 3.04 -14.17
N MET A 137 14.71 2.63 -13.08
CA MET A 137 16.12 2.93 -12.81
C MET A 137 17.04 2.26 -13.82
N LEU A 138 16.82 0.99 -14.16
CA LEU A 138 17.61 0.30 -15.18
C LEU A 138 17.46 0.99 -16.54
N THR A 139 16.22 1.33 -16.93
CA THR A 139 15.94 2.05 -18.18
C THR A 139 16.71 3.38 -18.23
N ALA A 140 16.66 4.17 -17.15
CA ALA A 140 17.40 5.44 -17.08
C ALA A 140 18.94 5.24 -17.13
N MET A 141 19.45 4.16 -16.54
CA MET A 141 20.87 3.81 -16.62
C MET A 141 21.26 3.39 -18.05
N GLU A 142 20.44 2.61 -18.73
CA GLU A 142 20.66 2.18 -20.13
C GLU A 142 20.63 3.37 -21.11
N GLU A 143 19.68 4.29 -20.92
CA GLU A 143 19.62 5.55 -21.68
C GLU A 143 20.88 6.41 -21.43
N GLY A 144 21.33 6.50 -20.17
CA GLY A 144 22.58 7.18 -19.83
C GLY A 144 23.80 6.53 -20.47
N MET A 145 23.87 5.19 -20.51
CA MET A 145 24.95 4.46 -21.17
C MET A 145 24.97 4.65 -22.67
N THR A 146 23.80 4.72 -23.31
CA THR A 146 23.71 5.00 -24.75
C THR A 146 24.32 6.36 -25.09
N GLN A 147 24.16 7.36 -24.22
CA GLN A 147 24.78 8.68 -24.40
C GLN A 147 26.31 8.64 -24.27
N PHE A 148 26.87 7.71 -23.48
CA PHE A 148 28.33 7.50 -23.42
C PHE A 148 28.87 6.77 -24.66
N ASP A 149 28.10 5.83 -25.19
CA ASP A 149 28.48 5.07 -26.39
C ASP A 149 28.56 5.96 -27.63
N ASP A 150 27.73 7.00 -27.68
CA ASP A 150 27.71 8.01 -28.76
C ASP A 150 28.70 9.17 -28.53
N MET A 151 29.42 9.19 -27.39
CA MET A 151 30.35 10.28 -27.03
C MET A 151 31.73 10.06 -27.64
N ASP A 152 32.38 11.14 -28.10
CA ASP A 152 33.80 11.09 -28.46
C ASP A 152 34.65 10.93 -27.20
N THR A 153 35.14 9.72 -26.97
CA THR A 153 35.94 9.35 -25.79
C THR A 153 37.44 9.44 -26.05
N SER A 154 37.89 9.96 -27.20
CA SER A 154 39.31 9.99 -27.57
C SER A 154 40.19 10.87 -26.66
N GLU A 155 39.59 11.86 -25.98
CA GLU A 155 40.30 12.74 -25.03
C GLU A 155 40.19 12.28 -23.57
N PHE A 156 39.55 11.14 -23.31
CA PHE A 156 39.28 10.68 -21.94
C PHE A 156 40.54 10.07 -21.32
N THR A 157 40.73 10.27 -20.03
CA THR A 157 41.79 9.61 -19.28
C THR A 157 41.48 8.13 -19.07
N GLU A 158 42.50 7.31 -18.81
CA GLU A 158 42.31 5.89 -18.46
C GLU A 158 41.37 5.70 -17.26
N GLU A 159 41.41 6.60 -16.28
CA GLU A 159 40.53 6.57 -15.11
C GLU A 159 39.06 6.84 -15.50
N GLN A 160 38.81 7.76 -16.44
CA GLN A 160 37.47 8.04 -16.95
C GLN A 160 36.92 6.87 -17.76
N LEU A 161 37.74 6.27 -18.62
CA LEU A 161 37.36 5.08 -19.39
C LEU A 161 37.06 3.88 -18.49
N ALA A 162 37.87 3.65 -17.45
CA ALA A 162 37.61 2.62 -16.45
C ALA A 162 36.31 2.89 -15.66
N GLY A 163 36.01 4.15 -15.37
CA GLY A 163 34.74 4.56 -14.74
C GLY A 163 33.51 4.22 -15.59
N ILE A 164 33.58 4.47 -16.91
CA ILE A 164 32.50 4.13 -17.86
C ILE A 164 32.31 2.62 -17.96
N GLU A 165 33.40 1.85 -18.04
CA GLU A 165 33.32 0.40 -18.09
C GLU A 165 32.73 -0.20 -16.79
N ASN A 166 33.10 0.34 -15.62
CA ASN A 166 32.48 -0.06 -14.36
C ASN A 166 30.97 0.23 -14.33
N GLN A 167 30.54 1.37 -14.87
CA GLN A 167 29.11 1.69 -14.98
C GLN A 167 28.40 0.73 -15.94
N ARG A 168 29.03 0.40 -17.08
CA ARG A 168 28.50 -0.58 -18.04
C ARG A 168 28.33 -1.96 -17.40
N GLN A 169 29.30 -2.40 -16.60
CA GLN A 169 29.20 -3.66 -15.85
C GLN A 169 28.07 -3.63 -14.83
N ALA A 170 27.90 -2.52 -14.09
CA ALA A 170 26.79 -2.35 -13.16
C ALA A 170 25.41 -2.41 -13.84
N VAL A 171 25.27 -1.87 -15.05
CA VAL A 171 24.03 -2.01 -15.85
C VAL A 171 23.77 -3.46 -16.23
N VAL A 172 24.81 -4.19 -16.65
CA VAL A 172 24.68 -5.61 -17.00
C VAL A 172 24.31 -6.46 -15.78
N GLU A 173 24.94 -6.21 -14.63
CA GLU A 173 24.60 -6.88 -13.36
C GLU A 173 23.15 -6.60 -12.96
N ALA A 174 22.73 -5.33 -12.96
CA ALA A 174 21.36 -4.95 -12.66
C ALA A 174 20.35 -5.63 -13.60
N ARG A 175 20.64 -5.68 -14.92
CA ARG A 175 19.79 -6.38 -15.88
C ARG A 175 19.65 -7.87 -15.55
N ASN A 176 20.75 -8.54 -15.22
CA ASN A 176 20.73 -9.97 -14.86
C ASN A 176 19.90 -10.22 -13.59
N ASP A 177 19.93 -9.31 -12.61
CA ASP A 177 19.13 -9.41 -11.40
C ASP A 177 17.61 -9.33 -11.71
N LEU A 178 17.21 -8.49 -12.67
CA LEU A 178 15.81 -8.41 -13.14
C LEU A 178 15.40 -9.61 -14.00
N GLU A 179 16.34 -10.41 -14.50
CA GLU A 179 16.03 -11.62 -15.28
C GLU A 179 15.80 -12.87 -14.41
N THR A 180 16.02 -12.77 -13.10
CA THR A 180 15.79 -13.86 -12.14
C THR A 180 14.34 -14.32 -12.13
N SER A 181 14.11 -15.61 -11.80
CA SER A 181 12.75 -16.17 -11.71
C SER A 181 11.93 -15.49 -10.63
N GLU A 182 12.55 -15.19 -9.49
CA GLU A 182 11.92 -14.50 -8.36
C GLU A 182 11.38 -13.13 -8.76
N TYR A 183 12.19 -12.33 -9.46
CA TYR A 183 11.76 -11.01 -9.95
C TYR A 183 10.58 -11.11 -10.93
N LYS A 184 10.64 -12.06 -11.89
CA LYS A 184 9.56 -12.28 -12.85
C LYS A 184 8.26 -12.69 -12.16
N GLU A 185 8.32 -13.57 -11.17
CA GLU A 185 7.15 -13.99 -10.39
C GLU A 185 6.55 -12.84 -9.56
N GLN A 186 7.38 -11.97 -8.98
CA GLN A 186 6.90 -10.76 -8.28
C GLN A 186 6.20 -9.80 -9.25
N LYS A 187 6.78 -9.58 -10.43
CA LYS A 187 6.21 -8.73 -11.48
C LYS A 187 4.87 -9.27 -11.98
N GLU A 188 4.79 -10.56 -12.32
CA GLU A 188 3.56 -11.19 -12.81
C GLU A 188 2.42 -11.09 -11.77
N ARG A 189 2.73 -11.27 -10.48
CA ARG A 189 1.76 -11.09 -9.39
C ARG A 189 1.25 -9.65 -9.31
N LEU A 190 2.15 -8.66 -9.39
CA LEU A 190 1.77 -7.25 -9.40
C LEU A 190 0.88 -6.91 -10.61
N GLU A 191 1.27 -7.36 -11.80
CA GLU A 191 0.53 -7.14 -13.04
C GLU A 191 -0.88 -7.74 -12.97
N MET A 192 -1.03 -8.95 -12.43
CA MET A 192 -2.32 -9.58 -12.19
C MET A 192 -3.19 -8.75 -11.24
N VAL A 193 -2.64 -8.29 -10.10
CA VAL A 193 -3.37 -7.45 -9.15
C VAL A 193 -3.85 -6.17 -9.82
N ASN A 194 -2.97 -5.48 -10.56
CA ASN A 194 -3.30 -4.21 -11.21
C ASN A 194 -4.34 -4.38 -12.33
N ALA A 195 -4.21 -5.42 -13.15
CA ALA A 195 -5.16 -5.69 -14.24
C ALA A 195 -6.58 -5.95 -13.70
N ILE A 196 -6.70 -6.76 -12.64
CA ILE A 196 -8.01 -7.05 -12.03
C ILE A 196 -8.58 -5.83 -11.32
N ARG A 197 -7.71 -5.04 -10.66
CA ARG A 197 -8.11 -3.78 -10.02
C ARG A 197 -8.70 -2.81 -11.04
N GLU A 198 -8.02 -2.59 -12.16
CA GLU A 198 -8.48 -1.72 -13.26
C GLU A 198 -9.79 -2.24 -13.85
N GLU A 199 -9.87 -3.55 -14.16
CA GLU A 199 -11.08 -4.18 -14.71
C GLU A 199 -12.34 -3.97 -13.84
N LEU A 200 -12.18 -3.98 -12.52
CA LEU A 200 -13.31 -4.01 -11.58
C LEU A 200 -13.62 -2.67 -10.91
N LEU A 201 -12.68 -1.72 -10.88
CA LEU A 201 -12.84 -0.45 -10.17
C LEU A 201 -12.82 0.80 -11.07
N GLU A 202 -12.37 0.70 -12.33
CA GLU A 202 -12.33 1.81 -13.30
C GLU A 202 -13.41 1.67 -14.38
#